data_AF-A0A395R462-F1
#
_entry.id   AF-A0A395R462-F1
#
_cell.length_a   1.000
_cell.length_b   1.000
_cell.length_c   1.000
_cell.angle_alpha   90.00
_cell.angle_beta   90.00
_cell.angle_gamma   90.00
#
_symmetry.space_group_name_H-M   'P 1'
#
loop_
_entity.id
_entity.type
_entity.pdbx_description
1 polymer ?
#
loop_
_entity_poly.entity_id
_entity_poly.type
_entity_poly.pdbx_seq_one_letter_code
_entity_poly.pdbx_strand_id
1 'polypeptide(L)'
;MVKVYYQCREKGAELVNHERELASYREAYEVIDNYPWAEELAFFEKLGEGGGFLFVLGDLDDKYASYQLIPSDVDKGVLLLDVVLKKGVMNFLGRRSLSVDFDVVSISEAKRYIKELFAGSIESLYEKYRK
;
A
#
# COMPACT_ATOMS: atom_id res chain seq x y z
N MET A 1 -12.36 8.35 0.68
CA MET A 1 -12.04 7.48 1.83
C MET A 1 -10.99 6.49 1.36
N VAL A 2 -10.03 6.14 2.21
CA VAL A 2 -8.95 5.20 1.86
C VAL A 2 -9.34 3.82 2.38
N LYS A 3 -9.09 2.77 1.61
CA LYS A 3 -9.22 1.36 2.05
C LYS A 3 -7.83 0.80 2.32
N VAL A 4 -7.71 -0.08 3.31
CA VAL A 4 -6.51 -0.90 3.49
C VAL A 4 -6.89 -2.37 3.43
N TYR A 5 -6.15 -3.09 2.60
CA TYR A 5 -6.12 -4.55 2.57
C TYR A 5 -4.79 -4.98 3.17
N TYR A 6 -4.78 -5.86 4.15
CA TYR A 6 -3.52 -6.38 4.68
C TYR A 6 -3.63 -7.83 5.10
N GLN A 7 -2.48 -8.50 5.14
CA GLN A 7 -2.37 -9.91 5.51
C GLN A 7 -1.37 -10.09 6.63
N CYS A 8 -1.76 -10.81 7.67
CA CYS A 8 -0.86 -11.28 8.73
C CYS A 8 -1.39 -12.58 9.35
N ARG A 9 -0.54 -13.31 10.06
CA ARG A 9 -0.94 -14.49 10.84
C ARG A 9 -1.41 -14.07 12.22
N GLU A 10 -2.60 -14.52 12.59
CA GLU A 10 -3.11 -14.36 13.96
C GLU A 10 -2.82 -15.59 14.83
N LYS A 11 -3.07 -16.79 14.28
CA LYS A 11 -2.90 -18.08 14.97
C LYS A 11 -2.48 -19.16 13.97
N GLY A 12 -1.23 -19.60 14.06
CA GLY A 12 -0.70 -20.65 13.20
C GLY A 12 -0.04 -20.12 11.93
N ALA A 13 0.06 -20.96 10.90
CA ALA A 13 0.86 -20.71 9.71
C ALA A 13 0.10 -20.08 8.53
N GLU A 14 -1.22 -19.87 8.66
CA GLU A 14 -2.06 -19.35 7.57
C GLU A 14 -2.17 -17.83 7.61
N LEU A 15 -1.98 -17.17 6.48
CA LEU A 15 -2.21 -15.74 6.33
C LEU A 15 -3.71 -15.43 6.38
N VAL A 16 -4.08 -14.45 7.19
CA VAL A 16 -5.46 -13.97 7.33
C VAL A 16 -5.60 -12.65 6.58
N ASN A 17 -6.65 -12.55 5.77
CA ASN A 17 -6.99 -11.31 5.06
C ASN A 17 -7.76 -10.37 5.97
N HIS A 18 -7.35 -9.11 5.98
CA HIS A 18 -8.04 -8.03 6.65
C HIS A 18 -8.37 -6.91 5.66
N GLU A 19 -9.57 -6.36 5.77
CA GLU A 19 -10.02 -5.19 5.03
C GLU A 19 -10.59 -4.16 6.00
N ARG A 20 -10.20 -2.89 5.83
CA ARG A 20 -10.74 -1.79 6.64
C ARG A 20 -10.84 -0.50 5.82
N GLU A 21 -11.93 0.23 6.02
CA GLU A 21 -12.06 1.61 5.56
C GLU A 21 -11.46 2.56 6.59
N LEU A 22 -10.63 3.50 6.14
CA LEU A 22 -9.87 4.42 6.97
C LEU A 22 -10.37 5.85 6.75
N ALA A 23 -10.82 6.49 7.81
CA ALA A 23 -11.29 7.86 7.75
C ALA A 23 -10.13 8.88 7.87
N SER A 24 -8.98 8.46 8.39
CA SER A 24 -7.82 9.35 8.60
C SER A 24 -6.48 8.64 8.45
N TYR A 25 -5.42 9.41 8.21
CA TYR A 25 -4.05 8.88 8.16
C TYR A 25 -3.60 8.30 9.50
N ARG A 26 -4.21 8.70 10.63
CA ARG A 26 -3.90 8.15 11.95
C ARG A 26 -4.32 6.69 12.07
N GLU A 27 -5.49 6.35 11.52
CA GLU A 27 -5.95 4.96 11.46
C GLU A 27 -5.05 4.10 10.56
N ALA A 28 -4.51 4.67 9.47
CA ALA A 28 -3.50 3.97 8.68
C ALA A 28 -2.23 3.69 9.49
N TYR A 29 -1.80 4.63 10.34
CA TYR A 29 -0.64 4.45 11.20
C TYR A 29 -0.91 3.38 12.26
N GLU A 30 -2.09 3.39 12.87
CA GLU A 30 -2.51 2.35 13.82
C GLU A 30 -2.47 0.95 13.19
N VAL A 31 -2.93 0.79 11.95
CA VAL A 31 -2.87 -0.51 11.25
C VAL A 31 -1.41 -0.97 11.05
N ILE A 32 -0.53 -0.05 10.67
CA ILE A 32 0.91 -0.33 10.50
C ILE A 32 1.58 -0.64 11.85
N ASP A 33 1.24 0.09 12.90
CA ASP A 33 1.84 -0.04 14.23
C ASP A 33 1.42 -1.31 14.97
N ASN A 34 0.21 -1.79 14.72
CA ASN A 34 -0.29 -3.03 15.31
C ASN A 34 0.03 -4.27 14.48
N TYR A 35 0.73 -4.12 13.36
CA TYR A 35 1.13 -5.25 12.53
C TYR A 35 2.23 -6.07 13.22
N PRO A 36 2.15 -7.41 13.23
CA PRO A 36 3.13 -8.27 13.91
C PRO A 36 4.41 -8.44 13.06
N TRP A 37 5.17 -7.35 12.90
CA TRP A 37 6.34 -7.27 12.00
C TRP A 37 7.36 -8.38 12.23
N ALA A 38 7.81 -8.55 13.47
CA ALA A 38 8.86 -9.51 13.80
C ALA A 38 8.41 -10.96 13.56
N GLU A 39 7.19 -11.28 13.95
CA GLU A 39 6.61 -12.59 13.76
C GLU A 39 6.41 -12.93 12.28
N GLU A 40 5.88 -11.99 11.49
CA GLU A 40 5.67 -12.19 10.05
C GLU A 40 6.98 -12.38 9.28
N LEU A 41 8.04 -11.64 9.65
CA LEU A 41 9.37 -11.83 9.07
C LEU A 41 9.93 -13.21 9.41
N ALA A 42 9.79 -13.66 10.66
CA ALA A 42 10.21 -15.00 11.07
C ALA A 42 9.42 -16.12 10.37
N PHE A 43 8.15 -15.88 10.03
CA PHE A 43 7.36 -16.81 9.21
C PHE A 43 7.80 -16.79 7.75
N PHE A 44 8.07 -15.62 7.18
CA PHE A 44 8.57 -15.49 5.82
C PHE A 44 9.89 -16.25 5.62
N GLU A 45 10.84 -16.13 6.55
CA GLU A 45 12.10 -16.89 6.51
C GLU A 45 11.90 -18.41 6.50
N LYS A 46 10.87 -18.90 7.20
CA LYS A 46 10.58 -20.33 7.34
C LYS A 46 9.77 -20.90 6.17
N LEU A 47 8.80 -20.14 5.67
CA LEU A 47 7.77 -20.62 4.75
C LEU A 47 7.93 -20.06 3.33
N GLY A 48 8.71 -18.99 3.16
CA GLY A 48 8.86 -18.27 1.89
C GLY A 48 7.66 -17.39 1.51
N GLU A 49 6.68 -17.25 2.40
CA GLU A 49 5.44 -16.50 2.17
C GLU A 49 5.19 -15.51 3.33
N GLY A 50 4.98 -14.25 2.98
CA GLY A 50 4.75 -13.16 3.92
C GLY A 50 3.55 -12.33 3.50
N GLY A 51 2.98 -11.61 4.46
CA GLY A 51 1.91 -10.67 4.21
C GLY A 51 2.41 -9.30 3.73
N GLY A 52 1.55 -8.30 3.89
CA GLY A 52 1.84 -6.92 3.55
C GLY A 52 0.57 -6.08 3.53
N PHE A 53 0.67 -4.88 2.98
CA PHE A 53 -0.42 -3.92 2.95
C PHE A 53 -0.64 -3.38 1.54
N LEU A 54 -1.90 -3.09 1.22
CA LEU A 54 -2.32 -2.31 0.08
C LEU A 54 -3.28 -1.23 0.55
N PHE A 55 -2.81 0.02 0.58
CA PHE A 55 -3.63 1.20 0.87
C PHE A 55 -4.14 1.79 -0.43
N VAL A 56 -5.45 2.02 -0.56
CA VAL A 56 -6.10 2.43 -1.81
C VAL A 56 -6.97 3.65 -1.59
N LEU A 57 -6.73 4.71 -2.35
CA LEU A 57 -7.66 5.81 -2.56
C LEU A 57 -8.36 5.62 -3.90
N GLY A 58 -9.69 5.50 -3.90
CA GLY A 58 -10.49 5.32 -5.12
C GLY A 58 -10.89 3.86 -5.35
N ASP A 59 -10.95 3.46 -6.62
CA ASP A 59 -11.40 2.14 -7.04
C ASP A 59 -10.33 1.46 -7.90
N LEU A 60 -9.84 0.29 -7.44
CA LEU A 60 -8.86 -0.53 -8.18
C LEU A 60 -9.38 -0.94 -9.56
N ASP A 61 -10.71 -1.03 -9.72
CA ASP A 61 -11.37 -1.36 -10.98
C ASP A 61 -11.55 -0.17 -11.94
N ASP A 62 -11.21 1.05 -11.51
CA ASP A 62 -11.25 2.24 -12.36
C ASP A 62 -10.07 3.18 -12.07
N LYS A 63 -10.31 4.20 -11.24
CA LYS A 63 -9.41 5.30 -10.95
C LYS A 63 -8.96 5.20 -9.50
N TYR A 64 -7.65 5.03 -9.29
CA TYR A 64 -7.08 4.89 -7.95
C TYR A 64 -5.68 5.45 -7.82
N ALA A 65 -5.28 5.68 -6.57
CA ALA A 65 -3.88 5.72 -6.15
C ALA A 65 -3.70 4.69 -5.03
N SER A 66 -2.63 3.91 -5.07
CA SER A 66 -2.36 2.92 -4.04
C SER A 66 -0.89 2.87 -3.63
N TYR A 67 -0.65 2.70 -2.34
CA TYR A 67 0.65 2.31 -1.82
C TYR A 67 0.62 0.84 -1.42
N GLN A 68 1.53 0.05 -1.97
CA GLN A 68 1.82 -1.30 -1.50
C GLN A 68 3.04 -1.24 -0.59
N LEU A 69 2.92 -1.78 0.62
CA LEU A 69 4.02 -1.88 1.59
C LEU A 69 4.25 -3.36 1.89
N ILE A 70 5.44 -3.86 1.54
CA ILE A 70 5.84 -5.26 1.75
C ILE A 70 6.91 -5.29 2.84
N PRO A 71 6.71 -5.99 3.97
CA PRO A 71 7.72 -6.11 5.01
C PRO A 71 9.04 -6.65 4.49
N SER A 72 10.15 -6.03 4.89
CA SER A 72 11.51 -6.49 4.55
C SER A 72 12.46 -6.49 5.76
N ASP A 73 12.14 -5.75 6.81
CA ASP A 73 12.80 -5.75 8.12
C ASP A 73 11.80 -5.32 9.20
N VAL A 74 12.15 -5.44 10.48
CA VAL A 74 11.26 -5.10 11.62
C VAL A 74 10.80 -3.64 11.57
N ASP A 75 11.63 -2.76 11.00
CA ASP A 75 11.37 -1.33 10.87
C ASP A 75 11.43 -0.80 9.42
N LYS A 76 11.39 -1.70 8.42
CA LYS A 76 11.46 -1.33 6.99
C LYS A 76 10.55 -2.19 6.12
N GLY A 77 10.24 -1.65 4.95
CA GLY A 77 9.55 -2.38 3.90
C GLY A 77 9.86 -1.85 2.51
N VAL A 78 9.61 -2.67 1.49
CA VAL A 78 9.57 -2.20 0.11
C VAL A 78 8.26 -1.44 -0.10
N LEU A 79 8.35 -0.23 -0.65
CA LEU A 79 7.18 0.62 -0.88
C LEU A 79 7.03 0.91 -2.37
N LEU A 80 5.87 0.59 -2.92
CA LEU A 80 5.50 0.90 -4.29
C LEU A 80 4.27 1.79 -4.31
N LEU A 81 4.25 2.76 -5.24
CA LEU A 81 3.08 3.57 -5.56
C LEU A 81 2.59 3.21 -6.96
N ASP A 82 1.28 3.01 -7.08
CA ASP A 82 0.58 2.98 -8.36
C ASP A 82 -0.46 4.10 -8.39
N VAL A 83 -0.54 4.82 -9.51
CA VAL A 83 -1.59 5.81 -9.75
C VAL A 83 -2.20 5.57 -11.13
N VAL A 84 -3.51 5.42 -11.18
CA VAL A 84 -4.29 5.19 -12.41
C VAL A 84 -5.39 6.25 -12.50
N LEU A 85 -5.30 7.14 -13.49
CA LEU A 85 -6.30 8.17 -13.76
C LEU A 85 -7.37 7.76 -14.77
N LYS A 86 -7.00 6.85 -15.69
CA LYS A 86 -7.89 6.33 -16.72
C LYS A 86 -7.36 4.97 -17.15
N LYS A 87 -8.18 3.93 -17.02
CA LYS A 87 -7.91 2.63 -17.66
C LYS A 87 -8.00 2.81 -19.17
N GLY A 88 -7.02 2.29 -19.90
CA GLY A 88 -7.04 2.33 -21.36
C GLY A 88 -8.27 1.59 -21.87
N VAL A 89 -9.17 2.30 -22.55
CA VAL A 89 -10.31 1.69 -23.27
C VAL A 89 -9.97 1.74 -24.75
N MET A 90 -9.97 0.58 -25.42
CA MET A 90 -9.82 0.36 -26.88
C MET A 90 -9.19 1.53 -27.70
N ASN A 91 -7.92 1.36 -28.08
CA ASN A 91 -7.26 1.84 -29.31
C ASN A 91 -7.18 3.33 -29.70
N PHE A 92 -7.46 4.33 -28.86
CA PHE A 92 -7.15 5.74 -29.26
C PHE A 92 -6.78 6.74 -28.16
N LEU A 93 -6.87 6.41 -26.87
CA LEU A 93 -6.41 7.28 -25.77
C LEU A 93 -5.56 6.47 -24.79
N GLY A 94 -4.28 6.82 -24.69
CA GLY A 94 -3.29 6.11 -23.87
C GLY A 94 -3.70 5.97 -22.40
N ARG A 95 -3.30 4.86 -21.78
CA ARG A 95 -3.41 4.62 -20.33
C ARG A 95 -2.69 5.75 -19.59
N ARG A 96 -3.40 6.48 -18.73
CA ARG A 96 -2.78 7.47 -17.84
C ARG A 96 -2.54 6.81 -16.49
N SER A 97 -1.38 6.17 -16.38
CA SER A 97 -0.91 5.62 -15.12
C SER A 97 0.58 5.87 -14.95
N LEU A 98 1.03 5.80 -13.69
CA LEU A 98 2.44 5.73 -13.34
C LEU A 98 2.61 4.77 -12.18
N SER A 99 3.83 4.24 -12.07
CA SER A 99 4.28 3.41 -10.96
C SER A 99 5.62 3.98 -10.48
N VAL A 100 5.80 4.08 -9.16
CA VAL A 100 7.05 4.53 -8.54
C VAL A 100 7.49 3.45 -7.56
N ASP A 101 8.71 2.98 -7.73
CA ASP A 101 9.41 2.15 -6.75
C ASP A 101 10.23 3.08 -5.85
N PHE A 102 9.98 3.04 -4.54
CA PHE A 102 10.76 3.79 -3.55
C PHE A 102 11.86 2.94 -2.93
N ASP A 103 12.10 1.74 -3.45
CA ASP A 103 12.97 0.71 -2.90
C ASP A 103 12.54 0.36 -1.46
N VAL A 104 13.54 0.09 -0.60
CA VAL A 104 13.35 -0.15 0.83
C VAL A 104 13.33 1.17 1.58
N VAL A 105 12.24 1.43 2.29
CA VAL A 105 12.05 2.61 3.14
C VAL A 105 11.83 2.21 4.60
N SER A 106 12.12 3.11 5.53
CA SER A 106 11.72 2.91 6.93
C SER A 106 10.19 2.97 7.09
N ILE A 107 9.63 2.33 8.11
CA ILE A 107 8.19 2.43 8.41
C ILE A 107 7.76 3.88 8.65
N SER A 108 8.65 4.68 9.26
CA SER A 108 8.40 6.12 9.44
C SER A 108 8.29 6.88 8.11
N GLU A 109 9.07 6.52 7.10
CA GLU A 109 8.98 7.09 5.75
C GLU A 109 7.75 6.58 5.01
N ALA A 110 7.48 5.27 5.05
CA ALA A 110 6.28 4.68 4.47
C ALA A 110 5.01 5.38 4.98
N LYS A 111 4.92 5.62 6.29
CA LYS A 111 3.82 6.41 6.91
C LYS A 111 3.71 7.83 6.35
N ARG A 112 4.82 8.51 6.04
CA ARG A 112 4.77 9.85 5.44
C ARG A 112 4.20 9.79 4.02
N TYR A 113 4.59 8.80 3.22
CA TYR A 113 4.06 8.60 1.87
C TYR A 113 2.57 8.22 1.89
N ILE A 114 2.18 7.25 2.73
CA ILE A 114 0.78 6.79 2.84
C ILE A 114 -0.16 7.92 3.27
N LYS A 115 0.32 8.86 4.11
CA LYS A 115 -0.45 10.05 4.50
C LYS A 115 -0.93 10.87 3.29
N GLU A 116 -0.21 10.83 2.17
CA GLU A 116 -0.55 11.59 0.97
C GLU A 116 -1.89 11.15 0.36
N LEU A 117 -2.29 9.89 0.55
CA LEU A 117 -3.62 9.38 0.15
C LEU A 117 -4.78 10.11 0.86
N PHE A 118 -4.51 10.75 2.00
CA PHE A 118 -5.51 11.47 2.79
C PHE A 118 -5.44 12.99 2.59
N ALA A 119 -4.37 13.49 1.97
CA ALA A 119 -4.12 14.93 1.83
C ALA A 119 -4.43 15.46 0.43
N GLY A 120 -4.50 14.58 -0.58
CA GLY A 120 -4.66 14.97 -1.99
C GLY A 120 -5.70 14.15 -2.74
N SER A 121 -5.95 14.55 -3.98
CA SER A 121 -6.68 13.75 -4.97
C SER A 121 -5.74 12.83 -5.74
N ILE A 122 -6.31 11.82 -6.41
CA ILE A 122 -5.56 10.92 -7.29
C ILE A 122 -4.83 11.71 -8.39
N GLU A 123 -5.45 12.77 -8.95
CA GLU A 123 -4.81 13.69 -9.89
C GLU A 123 -3.59 14.38 -9.29
N SER A 124 -3.71 14.89 -8.06
CA SER A 124 -2.60 15.58 -7.42
C SER A 124 -1.39 14.67 -7.20
N LEU A 125 -1.63 13.40 -6.86
CA LEU A 125 -0.60 12.37 -6.74
C LEU A 125 0.01 12.04 -8.11
N TYR A 126 -0.81 11.88 -9.15
CA TYR A 126 -0.32 11.66 -10.51
C TYR A 126 0.61 12.81 -10.97
N GLU A 127 0.17 14.05 -10.82
CA GLU A 127 0.94 15.23 -11.23
C GLU A 127 2.22 15.40 -10.41
N LYS A 128 2.21 14.99 -9.13
CA LYS A 128 3.40 15.01 -8.27
C LYS A 128 4.49 14.05 -8.75
N TYR A 129 4.11 12.84 -9.17
CA TYR A 129 5.05 11.75 -9.46
C TYR A 129 5.33 11.50 -10.95
N ARG A 130 4.59 12.12 -11.89
CA ARG A 130 4.78 11.91 -13.35
C ARG A 130 6.04 12.54 -13.97
N LYS A 131 6.94 13.10 -13.17
CA LYS A 131 8.09 13.89 -13.66
C LYS A 131 9.16 13.03 -14.29
#